data_AF-A0A017TFT3-F1
#
_entry.id   AF-A0A017TFT3-F1
#
_cell.length_a   1.000
_cell.length_b   1.000
_cell.length_c   1.000
_cell.angle_alpha   90.00
_cell.angle_beta   90.00
_cell.angle_gamma   90.00
#
_symmetry.space_group_name_H-M   'P 1'
#
loop_
_entity.id
_entity.type
_entity.pdbx_description
1 polymer ?
#
loop_
_entity_poly.entity_id
_entity_poly.type
_entity_poly.pdbx_seq_one_letter_code
_entity_poly.pdbx_strand_id
1 'polypeptide(L)'
;MTIRATHAKGGRGGGDDGILPAMTLPAALLSAVERHGCFSGCYRSDSEVLACIDPTRPLEPVVSVACTDCLTFHPGALATLLPLGMTGNALAAALTAHVRSLRSYRWAAGGYHTKGGGFWLSAAYYGDGLFLVDASRNRSSRTDVEVLAEAFKLGVLQPEDPRMVDPTLYTSELAYVDMHAPIANIHTKQDLLASPQRSATPRQSHHRVSIVEFVPLVPAAPLAAAAAAPAAALPAAPAAMLTASTLLPPASPSRSSAPPRALAAGEICPRCGAEVQERPLFTGTYLGCRC
;
A
#
# COMPACT_ATOMS: atom_id res chain seq x y z
N MET A 1 -20.77 40.76 8.40
CA MET A 1 -19.50 40.96 7.67
C MET A 1 -19.16 39.61 7.07
N THR A 2 -19.60 39.40 5.83
CA THR A 2 -19.80 38.08 5.23
C THR A 2 -19.22 38.16 3.83
N ILE A 3 -18.09 37.51 3.61
CA ILE A 3 -17.43 37.50 2.30
C ILE A 3 -18.03 36.35 1.50
N ARG A 4 -18.89 36.70 0.54
CA ARG A 4 -19.30 35.88 -0.60
C ARG A 4 -18.12 35.78 -1.56
N ALA A 5 -17.70 34.57 -1.92
CA ALA A 5 -16.88 34.33 -3.09
C ALA A 5 -17.76 33.79 -4.21
N THR A 6 -17.77 34.52 -5.32
CA THR A 6 -18.58 34.33 -6.52
C THR A 6 -18.05 33.20 -7.41
N HIS A 7 -18.98 32.39 -7.92
CA HIS A 7 -18.80 31.54 -9.09
C HIS A 7 -18.27 32.34 -10.30
N ALA A 8 -17.22 31.83 -10.94
CA ALA A 8 -16.90 32.15 -12.32
C ALA A 8 -17.15 30.89 -13.17
N LYS A 9 -17.96 31.06 -14.21
CA LYS A 9 -18.41 30.06 -15.18
C LYS A 9 -17.76 30.41 -16.52
N GLY A 10 -17.06 29.47 -17.12
CA GLY A 10 -16.51 29.53 -18.48
C GLY A 10 -15.54 28.37 -18.64
N GLY A 11 -15.49 27.61 -19.71
CA GLY A 11 -16.24 27.51 -20.96
C GLY A 11 -15.84 26.17 -21.58
N ARG A 12 -16.68 25.63 -22.47
CA ARG A 12 -16.47 24.32 -23.11
C ARG A 12 -15.30 24.36 -24.10
N GLY A 13 -14.41 23.38 -23.98
CA GLY A 13 -13.55 22.81 -25.02
C GLY A 13 -13.25 21.39 -24.52
N GLY A 14 -13.66 20.32 -25.20
CA GLY A 14 -13.12 19.92 -26.50
C GLY A 14 -12.10 18.84 -26.20
N GLY A 15 -12.43 17.59 -26.55
CA GLY A 15 -11.77 16.39 -26.06
C GLY A 15 -10.26 16.37 -26.26
N ASP A 16 -9.58 16.01 -25.19
CA ASP A 16 -8.29 15.35 -25.23
C ASP A 16 -8.38 14.31 -24.10
N ASP A 17 -8.59 13.05 -24.46
CA ASP A 17 -8.29 11.92 -23.59
C ASP A 17 -6.78 11.92 -23.40
N GLY A 18 -6.32 12.84 -22.54
CA GLY A 18 -4.96 12.95 -22.13
C GLY A 18 -4.58 11.66 -21.44
N ILE A 19 -3.94 10.78 -22.20
CA ILE A 19 -3.07 9.75 -21.67
C ILE A 19 -2.05 10.51 -20.82
N LEU A 20 -2.34 10.65 -19.53
CA LEU A 20 -1.40 11.21 -18.58
C LEU A 20 -0.12 10.39 -18.75
N PRO A 21 1.03 11.03 -19.03
CA PRO A 21 2.28 10.30 -19.17
C PRO A 21 2.43 9.42 -17.92
N ALA A 22 2.65 8.12 -18.14
CA ALA A 22 2.85 7.16 -17.07
C ALA A 22 3.86 7.75 -16.09
N MET A 23 3.38 8.14 -14.90
CA MET A 23 4.21 8.78 -13.90
C MET A 23 5.15 7.72 -13.34
N THR A 24 6.34 7.62 -13.91
CA THR A 24 7.30 6.61 -13.50
C THR A 24 7.96 7.06 -12.20
N LEU A 25 7.42 6.59 -11.07
CA LEU A 25 8.05 6.74 -9.77
C LEU A 25 9.36 5.92 -9.73
N PRO A 26 10.35 6.31 -8.91
CA PRO A 26 11.59 5.56 -8.77
C PRO A 26 11.34 4.11 -8.35
N ALA A 27 11.94 3.15 -9.05
CA ALA A 27 11.75 1.72 -8.76
C ALA A 27 12.13 1.36 -7.31
N ALA A 28 13.20 1.95 -6.76
CA ALA A 28 13.60 1.75 -5.37
C ALA A 28 12.54 2.20 -4.36
N LEU A 29 11.80 3.28 -4.68
CA LEU A 29 10.70 3.76 -3.86
C LEU A 29 9.52 2.78 -3.90
N LEU A 30 9.17 2.32 -5.10
CA LEU A 30 8.11 1.32 -5.29
C LEU A 30 8.44 0.02 -4.56
N SER A 31 9.66 -0.51 -4.71
CA SER A 31 10.09 -1.73 -3.99
C SER A 31 10.17 -1.56 -2.47
N ALA A 32 10.38 -0.35 -1.95
CA ALA A 32 10.27 -0.08 -0.51
C ALA A 32 8.81 -0.16 -0.05
N VAL A 33 7.89 0.40 -0.82
CA VAL A 33 6.45 0.40 -0.53
C VAL A 33 5.84 -0.99 -0.69
N GLU A 34 6.23 -1.74 -1.71
CA GLU A 34 5.77 -3.12 -1.97
C GLU A 34 6.09 -4.09 -0.84
N ARG A 35 7.26 -3.93 -0.21
CA ARG A 35 7.72 -4.73 0.92
C ARG A 35 7.14 -4.27 2.26
N HIS A 36 6.45 -3.13 2.29
CA HIS A 36 5.84 -2.66 3.53
C HIS A 36 4.57 -3.46 3.81
N GLY A 37 4.46 -4.02 5.02
CA GLY A 37 3.38 -4.95 5.35
C GLY A 37 2.01 -4.31 5.68
N CYS A 38 1.94 -2.98 5.74
CA CYS A 38 0.66 -2.26 5.84
C CYS A 38 -0.07 -2.24 4.48
N PHE A 39 -1.38 -2.00 4.48
CA PHE A 39 -2.24 -2.31 3.34
C PHE A 39 -3.12 -1.16 2.83
N SER A 40 -3.34 -0.09 3.61
CA SER A 40 -4.28 0.97 3.20
C SER A 40 -3.66 2.12 2.39
N GLY A 41 -2.32 2.19 2.31
CA GLY A 41 -1.59 3.15 1.47
C GLY A 41 -0.80 4.20 2.25
N CYS A 42 -0.80 5.44 1.73
CA CYS A 42 0.00 6.55 2.23
C CYS A 42 -0.79 7.86 2.29
N TYR A 43 -0.39 8.75 3.19
CA TYR A 43 -0.86 10.13 3.27
C TYR A 43 0.32 11.10 3.30
N ARG A 44 0.07 12.36 2.99
CA ARG A 44 1.12 13.39 2.99
C ARG A 44 1.73 13.53 4.38
N SER A 45 3.06 13.53 4.43
CA SER A 45 3.82 14.01 5.59
C SER A 45 4.00 15.53 5.44
N ASP A 46 3.72 16.30 6.49
CA ASP A 46 3.88 17.77 6.48
C ASP A 46 5.33 18.22 6.67
N SER A 47 6.27 17.29 6.81
CA SER A 47 7.67 17.60 7.05
C SER A 47 8.44 17.79 5.75
N GLU A 48 8.81 19.04 5.44
CA GLU A 48 9.87 19.33 4.47
C GLU A 48 11.20 18.89 5.08
N VAL A 49 11.86 17.94 4.42
CA VAL A 49 13.15 17.40 4.85
C VAL A 49 14.21 17.74 3.81
N LEU A 50 15.34 18.28 4.25
CA LEU A 50 16.52 18.49 3.43
C LEU A 50 17.54 17.39 3.76
N ALA A 51 18.08 16.73 2.73
CA ALA A 51 19.06 15.65 2.86
C ALA A 51 20.43 16.06 2.32
N CYS A 52 21.48 15.76 3.08
CA CYS A 52 22.86 15.82 2.59
C CYS A 52 23.23 14.46 1.98
N ILE A 53 23.13 14.35 0.66
CA ILE A 53 23.50 13.11 -0.04
C ILE A 53 25.01 13.07 -0.33
N ASP A 54 25.60 14.23 -0.57
CA ASP A 54 27.03 14.41 -0.82
C ASP A 54 27.48 15.65 -0.03
N PRO A 55 28.47 15.53 0.88
CA PRO A 55 28.94 16.66 1.70
C PRO A 55 29.57 17.79 0.88
N THR A 56 29.89 17.55 -0.39
CA THR A 56 30.43 18.56 -1.31
C THR A 56 29.34 19.27 -2.13
N ARG A 57 28.06 18.90 -1.94
CA ARG A 57 26.92 19.46 -2.69
C ARG A 57 25.93 20.16 -1.75
N PRO A 58 25.08 21.06 -2.29
CA PRO A 58 23.96 21.60 -1.54
C PRO A 58 23.03 20.50 -1.03
N LEU A 59 22.35 20.78 0.08
CA LEU A 59 21.28 19.91 0.57
C LEU A 59 20.15 19.81 -0.46
N GLU A 60 19.56 18.63 -0.56
CA GLU A 60 18.53 18.36 -1.52
C GLU A 60 17.18 18.11 -0.83
N PRO A 61 16.07 18.70 -1.32
CA PRO A 61 14.76 18.45 -0.75
C PRO A 61 14.27 17.02 -0.99
N VAL A 62 13.67 16.44 0.04
CA VAL A 62 13.03 15.13 0.02
C VAL A 62 11.52 15.34 0.09
N VAL A 63 10.82 14.75 -0.87
CA VAL A 63 9.36 14.61 -0.80
C VAL A 63 9.07 13.28 -0.13
N SER A 64 8.51 13.33 1.07
CA SER A 64 8.16 12.15 1.85
C SER A 64 6.66 12.08 2.10
N VAL A 65 6.19 10.85 2.30
CA VAL A 65 4.83 10.54 2.73
C VAL A 65 4.91 9.65 3.95
N ALA A 66 3.79 9.41 4.62
CA ALA A 66 3.70 8.52 5.76
C ALA A 66 2.68 7.41 5.46
N CYS A 67 2.95 6.20 5.95
CA CYS A 67 1.99 5.11 5.88
C CYS A 67 0.75 5.43 6.73
N THR A 68 -0.44 5.26 6.14
CA THR A 68 -1.74 5.52 6.79
C THR A 68 -2.06 4.56 7.93
N ASP A 69 -1.45 3.38 7.96
CA ASP A 69 -1.72 2.36 8.97
C ASP A 69 -0.80 2.49 10.18
N CYS A 70 0.52 2.46 9.94
CA CYS A 70 1.49 2.40 11.04
C CYS A 70 1.95 3.78 11.52
N LEU A 71 1.89 4.82 10.68
CA LEU A 71 2.48 6.14 10.91
C LEU A 71 3.99 6.20 11.12
N THR A 72 4.69 5.06 11.07
CA THR A 72 6.13 4.99 11.36
C THR A 72 6.97 4.79 10.12
N PHE A 73 6.37 4.26 9.05
CA PHE A 73 7.03 4.12 7.76
C PHE A 73 6.84 5.40 6.95
N HIS A 74 7.96 6.05 6.62
CA HIS A 74 8.00 7.31 5.88
C HIS A 74 8.76 7.16 4.57
N PRO A 75 8.17 6.54 3.53
CA PRO A 75 8.83 6.44 2.25
C PRO A 75 8.92 7.83 1.61
N GLY A 76 10.02 8.09 0.93
CA GLY A 76 10.25 9.35 0.25
C GLY A 76 11.34 9.24 -0.79
N ALA A 77 11.42 10.25 -1.65
CA ALA A 77 12.46 10.36 -2.65
C ALA A 77 12.95 11.80 -2.74
N LEU A 78 14.16 11.95 -3.24
CA LEU A 78 14.73 13.25 -3.58
C LEU A 78 13.87 13.90 -4.66
N ALA A 79 13.61 15.20 -4.53
CA ALA A 79 12.74 15.92 -5.45
C ALA A 79 13.25 15.85 -6.90
N THR A 80 14.57 15.76 -7.13
CA THR A 80 15.14 15.62 -8.48
C THR A 80 14.89 14.25 -9.11
N LEU A 81 14.56 13.23 -8.31
CA LEU A 81 14.22 11.89 -8.79
C LEU A 81 12.71 11.71 -9.03
N LEU A 82 11.91 12.72 -8.71
CA LEU A 82 10.47 12.71 -8.92
C LEU A 82 10.08 13.52 -10.16
N PRO A 83 8.91 13.25 -10.74
CA PRO A 83 8.34 14.11 -11.76
C PRO A 83 8.32 15.58 -11.32
N LEU A 84 8.59 16.49 -12.26
CA LEU A 84 8.63 17.92 -11.97
C LEU A 84 7.31 18.39 -11.35
N GLY A 85 7.40 19.12 -10.23
CA GLY A 85 6.23 19.62 -9.51
C GLY A 85 5.48 18.57 -8.68
N MET A 86 6.03 17.36 -8.51
CA MET A 86 5.44 16.34 -7.64
C MET A 86 5.40 16.82 -6.19
N THR A 87 4.19 16.96 -5.67
CA THR A 87 3.93 17.30 -4.27
C THR A 87 3.82 16.04 -3.41
N GLY A 88 3.95 16.18 -2.09
CA GLY A 88 3.70 15.06 -1.16
C GLY A 88 2.28 14.46 -1.29
N ASN A 89 1.28 15.27 -1.62
CA ASN A 89 -0.07 14.80 -1.90
C ASN A 89 -0.14 13.95 -3.18
N ALA A 90 0.50 14.43 -4.26
CA ALA A 90 0.56 13.69 -5.52
C ALA A 90 1.34 12.37 -5.36
N LEU A 91 2.44 12.40 -4.60
CA LEU A 91 3.21 11.19 -4.27
C LEU A 91 2.39 10.21 -3.44
N ALA A 92 1.69 10.67 -2.41
CA ALA A 92 0.85 9.83 -1.55
C ALA A 92 -0.28 9.17 -2.36
N ALA A 93 -0.93 9.93 -3.25
CA ALA A 93 -1.95 9.41 -4.16
C ALA A 93 -1.38 8.35 -5.12
N ALA A 94 -0.22 8.62 -5.74
CA ALA A 94 0.42 7.70 -6.67
C ALA A 94 0.86 6.40 -5.99
N LEU A 95 1.48 6.48 -4.80
CA LEU A 95 1.87 5.30 -4.03
C LEU A 95 0.66 4.51 -3.52
N THR A 96 -0.41 5.18 -3.09
CA THR A 96 -1.66 4.52 -2.70
C THR A 96 -2.31 3.81 -3.89
N ALA A 97 -2.33 4.43 -5.06
CA ALA A 97 -2.80 3.81 -6.28
C ALA A 97 -1.95 2.58 -6.67
N HIS A 98 -0.63 2.67 -6.53
CA HIS A 98 0.30 1.55 -6.75
C HIS A 98 -0.01 0.38 -5.83
N VAL A 99 -0.11 0.61 -4.51
CA VAL A 99 -0.45 -0.44 -3.53
C VAL A 99 -1.81 -1.06 -3.82
N ARG A 100 -2.81 -0.24 -4.15
CA ARG A 100 -4.15 -0.76 -4.52
C ARG A 100 -4.09 -1.65 -5.75
N SER A 101 -3.39 -1.23 -6.81
CA SER A 101 -3.24 -2.01 -8.03
C SER A 101 -2.48 -3.32 -7.76
N LEU A 102 -1.40 -3.25 -6.99
CA LEU A 102 -0.57 -4.40 -6.61
C LEU A 102 -1.37 -5.46 -5.84
N ARG A 103 -2.32 -5.02 -5.01
CA ARG A 103 -3.12 -5.86 -4.12
C ARG A 103 -4.52 -6.18 -4.62
N SER A 104 -4.86 -5.70 -5.82
CA SER A 104 -6.20 -5.84 -6.41
C SER A 104 -7.32 -5.25 -5.56
N TYR A 105 -7.06 -4.15 -4.85
CA TYR A 105 -8.09 -3.44 -4.09
C TYR A 105 -8.88 -2.51 -5.00
N ARG A 106 -10.21 -2.62 -4.99
CA ARG A 106 -11.10 -1.65 -5.62
C ARG A 106 -10.95 -0.28 -4.98
N TRP A 107 -10.85 -0.21 -3.65
CA TRP A 107 -10.44 0.98 -2.92
C TRP A 107 -9.76 0.64 -1.60
N ALA A 108 -8.99 1.58 -1.07
CA ALA A 108 -8.40 1.49 0.26
C ALA A 108 -8.41 2.87 0.92
N ALA A 109 -8.56 2.89 2.24
CA ALA A 109 -8.56 4.09 3.07
C ALA A 109 -7.96 3.77 4.42
N GLY A 110 -7.21 4.72 4.99
CA GLY A 110 -6.56 4.50 6.27
C GLY A 110 -6.31 5.79 7.04
N GLY A 111 -6.23 5.66 8.35
CA GLY A 111 -5.79 6.72 9.26
C GLY A 111 -6.85 7.11 10.29
N TYR A 112 -6.66 8.30 10.87
CA TYR A 112 -7.61 8.88 11.81
C TYR A 112 -8.66 9.73 11.08
N HIS A 113 -9.93 9.45 11.34
CA HIS A 113 -11.06 10.19 10.81
C HIS A 113 -11.69 11.01 11.92
N THR A 114 -11.97 12.29 11.68
CA THR A 114 -12.49 13.22 12.71
C THR A 114 -14.02 13.23 12.83
N LYS A 115 -14.74 12.56 11.93
CA LYS A 115 -16.20 12.45 12.00
C LYS A 115 -16.65 11.61 13.20
N GLY A 116 -17.81 11.92 13.77
CA GLY A 116 -18.44 11.10 14.82
C GLY A 116 -17.64 10.96 16.11
N GLY A 117 -16.93 12.01 16.55
CA GLY A 117 -16.10 11.98 17.76
C GLY A 117 -14.69 11.40 17.56
N GLY A 118 -14.39 10.96 16.35
CA GLY A 118 -13.06 10.58 15.93
C GLY A 118 -12.74 9.10 16.12
N PHE A 119 -12.20 8.45 15.10
CA PHE A 119 -11.83 7.03 15.15
C PHE A 119 -10.71 6.70 14.17
N TRP A 120 -9.96 5.65 14.48
CA TRP A 120 -8.98 5.10 13.57
C TRP A 120 -9.61 4.00 12.72
N LEU A 121 -9.33 3.97 11.42
CA LEU A 121 -9.75 2.88 10.56
C LEU A 121 -8.71 2.68 9.47
N SER A 122 -8.33 1.43 9.25
CA SER A 122 -7.61 0.96 8.08
C SER A 122 -8.48 -0.04 7.35
N ALA A 123 -8.88 0.24 6.12
CA ALA A 123 -9.80 -0.57 5.36
C ALA A 123 -9.35 -0.71 3.90
N ALA A 124 -9.40 -1.93 3.37
CA ALA A 124 -9.25 -2.20 1.95
C ALA A 124 -10.43 -3.05 1.47
N TYR A 125 -10.91 -2.77 0.26
CA TYR A 125 -12.09 -3.41 -0.30
C TYR A 125 -11.75 -4.06 -1.64
N TYR A 126 -12.06 -5.34 -1.75
CA TYR A 126 -11.83 -6.11 -2.98
C TYR A 126 -12.96 -5.95 -4.00
N GLY A 127 -14.15 -5.54 -3.57
CA GLY A 127 -15.39 -5.74 -4.34
C GLY A 127 -16.30 -6.71 -3.61
N ASP A 128 -17.54 -6.82 -4.07
CA ASP A 128 -18.48 -7.88 -3.66
C ASP A 128 -18.54 -8.10 -2.14
N GLY A 129 -18.51 -7.00 -1.38
CA GLY A 129 -18.71 -7.03 0.07
C GLY A 129 -17.54 -7.60 0.86
N LEU A 130 -16.38 -7.81 0.25
CA LEU A 130 -15.20 -8.36 0.88
C LEU A 130 -14.20 -7.26 1.28
N PHE A 131 -13.85 -7.21 2.55
CA PHE A 131 -12.99 -6.20 3.15
C PHE A 131 -11.85 -6.82 3.97
N LEU A 132 -10.73 -6.10 4.03
CA LEU A 132 -9.77 -6.17 5.12
C LEU A 132 -9.95 -4.95 5.99
N VAL A 133 -10.04 -5.15 7.31
CA VAL A 133 -10.27 -4.07 8.27
C VAL A 133 -9.30 -4.18 9.43
N ASP A 134 -8.72 -3.06 9.87
CA ASP A 134 -8.03 -2.97 11.16
C ASP A 134 -8.49 -1.68 11.86
N ALA A 135 -9.17 -1.86 13.00
CA ALA A 135 -9.61 -0.79 13.88
C ALA A 135 -8.94 -0.86 15.27
N SER A 136 -7.86 -1.63 15.42
CA SER A 136 -7.23 -1.93 16.72
C SER A 136 -6.67 -0.72 17.46
N ARG A 137 -6.43 0.39 16.78
CA ARG A 137 -5.93 1.64 17.38
C ARG A 137 -7.00 2.44 18.13
N ASN A 138 -8.28 2.06 18.00
CA ASN A 138 -9.33 2.68 18.79
C ASN A 138 -9.25 2.20 20.24
N ARG A 139 -9.43 3.11 21.19
CA ARG A 139 -9.52 2.77 22.63
C ARG A 139 -10.93 2.30 23.04
N SER A 140 -11.78 1.95 22.09
CA SER A 140 -13.16 1.52 22.31
C SER A 140 -13.29 0.00 22.34
N SER A 141 -14.32 -0.53 23.01
CA SER A 141 -14.69 -1.94 22.95
C SER A 141 -15.37 -2.36 21.64
N ARG A 142 -15.51 -1.45 20.68
CA ARG A 142 -16.12 -1.72 19.38
C ARG A 142 -15.26 -2.68 18.56
N THR A 143 -15.93 -3.56 17.84
CA THR A 143 -15.33 -4.46 16.86
C THR A 143 -14.95 -3.74 15.57
N ASP A 144 -14.04 -4.33 14.80
CA ASP A 144 -13.63 -3.82 13.49
C ASP A 144 -14.83 -3.62 12.53
N VAL A 145 -15.82 -4.52 12.57
CA VAL A 145 -17.06 -4.42 11.78
C VAL A 145 -17.92 -3.24 12.21
N GLU A 146 -18.09 -3.00 13.51
CA GLU A 146 -18.86 -1.86 14.00
C GLU A 146 -18.22 -0.53 13.60
N VAL A 147 -16.88 -0.45 13.63
CA VAL A 147 -16.15 0.75 13.19
C VAL A 147 -16.28 0.94 11.67
N LEU A 148 -16.22 -0.14 10.88
CA LEU A 148 -16.48 -0.08 9.43
C LEU A 148 -17.91 0.42 9.13
N ALA A 149 -18.92 -0.17 9.79
CA ALA A 149 -20.32 0.22 9.63
C ALA A 149 -20.56 1.69 10.01
N GLU A 150 -19.91 2.16 11.09
CA GLU A 150 -19.95 3.56 11.51
C GLU A 150 -19.30 4.48 10.48
N ALA A 151 -18.18 4.07 9.86
CA ALA A 151 -17.53 4.83 8.80
C ALA A 151 -18.45 5.03 7.59
N PHE A 152 -19.30 4.05 7.25
CA PHE A 152 -20.33 4.22 6.24
C PHE A 152 -21.44 5.19 6.69
N LYS A 153 -21.97 5.05 7.91
CA LYS A 153 -23.01 5.96 8.45
C LYS A 153 -22.58 7.42 8.46
N LEU A 154 -21.32 7.67 8.81
CA LEU A 154 -20.74 9.01 8.86
C LEU A 154 -20.31 9.54 7.48
N GLY A 155 -20.43 8.73 6.42
CA GLY A 155 -19.97 9.07 5.07
C GLY A 155 -18.46 9.34 5.03
N VAL A 156 -17.68 8.60 5.81
CA VAL A 156 -16.22 8.53 5.65
C VAL A 156 -15.89 7.63 4.46
N LEU A 157 -16.60 6.51 4.36
CA LEU A 157 -16.55 5.58 3.25
C LEU A 157 -17.91 5.56 2.55
N GLN A 158 -17.93 5.28 1.26
CA GLN A 158 -19.16 5.13 0.49
C GLN A 158 -19.50 3.63 0.39
N PRO A 159 -20.63 3.17 0.94
CA PRO A 159 -21.06 1.79 0.78
C PRO A 159 -21.58 1.53 -0.64
N GLU A 160 -21.38 0.32 -1.15
CA GLU A 160 -21.95 -0.11 -2.44
C GLU A 160 -23.43 -0.53 -2.30
N ASP A 161 -23.77 -1.12 -1.16
CA ASP A 161 -25.13 -1.43 -0.77
C ASP A 161 -25.51 -0.59 0.46
N PRO A 162 -26.63 0.16 0.45
CA PRO A 162 -27.04 0.98 1.59
C PRO A 162 -27.16 0.22 2.91
N ARG A 163 -27.36 -1.10 2.88
CA ARG A 163 -27.46 -1.98 4.05
C ARG A 163 -26.10 -2.28 4.71
N MET A 164 -24.98 -1.95 4.07
CA MET A 164 -23.62 -2.07 4.64
C MET A 164 -23.41 -1.23 5.92
N VAL A 165 -24.36 -0.37 6.29
CA VAL A 165 -24.35 0.32 7.59
C VAL A 165 -24.77 -0.57 8.77
N ASP A 166 -25.31 -1.75 8.52
CA ASP A 166 -25.78 -2.67 9.56
C ASP A 166 -24.68 -3.71 9.88
N PRO A 167 -24.04 -3.65 11.07
CA PRO A 167 -22.98 -4.57 11.44
C PRO A 167 -23.45 -6.04 11.57
N THR A 168 -24.75 -6.29 11.73
CA THR A 168 -25.29 -7.65 11.87
C THR A 168 -25.32 -8.43 10.55
N LEU A 169 -25.12 -7.73 9.42
CA LEU A 169 -25.12 -8.30 8.07
C LEU A 169 -23.72 -8.75 7.61
N TYR A 170 -22.76 -8.77 8.52
CA TYR A 170 -21.38 -9.12 8.24
C TYR A 170 -20.98 -10.42 8.94
N THR A 171 -20.13 -11.20 8.26
CA THR A 171 -19.28 -12.17 8.94
C THR A 171 -17.87 -11.62 9.03
N SER A 172 -17.16 -11.93 10.10
CA SER A 172 -15.76 -11.51 10.28
C SER A 172 -14.91 -12.61 10.85
N GLU A 173 -13.66 -12.69 10.42
CA GLU A 173 -12.64 -13.54 11.04
C GLU A 173 -11.38 -12.72 11.30
N LEU A 174 -10.87 -12.79 12.53
CA LEU A 174 -9.58 -12.20 12.86
C LEU A 174 -8.46 -13.06 12.27
N ALA A 175 -7.55 -12.43 11.56
CA ALA A 175 -6.40 -13.04 10.95
C ALA A 175 -5.16 -12.14 11.08
N TYR A 176 -4.01 -12.74 10.80
CA TYR A 176 -2.75 -12.04 10.63
C TYR A 176 -2.29 -12.36 9.22
N VAL A 177 -1.98 -11.34 8.43
CA VAL A 177 -1.68 -11.51 7.01
C VAL A 177 -0.30 -10.93 6.70
N ASP A 178 0.53 -11.73 6.03
CA ASP A 178 1.79 -11.26 5.48
C ASP A 178 1.54 -10.56 4.14
N MET A 179 1.72 -9.25 4.14
CA MET A 179 1.57 -8.41 2.96
C MET A 179 2.91 -8.18 2.24
N HIS A 180 3.98 -8.95 2.42
CA HIS A 180 5.22 -8.72 1.64
C HIS A 180 5.07 -9.09 0.16
N ALA A 181 4.20 -10.05 -0.16
CA ALA A 181 3.87 -10.46 -1.53
C ALA A 181 2.37 -10.24 -1.81
N PRO A 182 1.96 -9.91 -3.05
CA PRO A 182 0.54 -9.81 -3.40
C PRO A 182 -0.22 -11.09 -3.11
N ILE A 183 -1.41 -10.98 -2.52
CA ILE A 183 -2.33 -12.10 -2.38
C ILE A 183 -3.16 -12.15 -3.66
N ALA A 184 -2.85 -13.09 -4.55
CA ALA A 184 -3.47 -13.16 -5.87
C ALA A 184 -4.86 -13.83 -5.84
N ASN A 185 -5.70 -13.51 -6.83
CA ASN A 185 -6.98 -14.18 -7.13
C ASN A 185 -7.98 -14.22 -5.96
N ILE A 186 -8.13 -13.09 -5.26
CA ILE A 186 -9.11 -12.96 -4.18
C ILE A 186 -10.48 -12.59 -4.76
N HIS A 187 -11.44 -13.51 -4.62
CA HIS A 187 -12.83 -13.30 -5.02
C HIS A 187 -13.80 -13.50 -3.86
N THR A 188 -13.42 -14.33 -2.89
CA THR A 188 -14.24 -14.71 -1.74
C THR A 188 -13.46 -14.59 -0.45
N LYS A 189 -14.18 -14.55 0.67
CA LYS A 189 -13.58 -14.67 2.00
C LYS A 189 -12.71 -15.94 2.12
N GLN A 190 -13.15 -17.04 1.53
CA GLN A 190 -12.46 -18.32 1.62
C GLN A 190 -11.07 -18.28 0.95
N ASP A 191 -10.90 -17.49 -0.12
CA ASP A 191 -9.59 -17.35 -0.80
C ASP A 191 -8.54 -16.72 0.14
N LEU A 192 -8.95 -15.72 0.93
CA LEU A 192 -8.08 -15.10 1.93
C LEU A 192 -7.79 -16.05 3.10
N LEU A 193 -8.78 -16.82 3.54
CA LEU A 193 -8.62 -17.78 4.64
C LEU A 193 -7.74 -18.98 4.27
N ALA A 194 -7.80 -19.41 3.02
CA ALA A 194 -6.98 -20.49 2.48
C ALA A 194 -5.58 -20.03 2.06
N SER A 195 -5.32 -18.72 2.02
CA SER A 195 -4.04 -18.17 1.60
C SER A 195 -2.88 -18.64 2.49
N PRO A 196 -1.73 -19.06 1.92
CA PRO A 196 -0.54 -19.40 2.70
C PRO A 196 0.06 -18.20 3.44
N GLN A 197 -0.32 -16.97 3.05
CA GLN A 197 0.11 -15.73 3.70
C GLN A 197 -0.73 -15.39 4.92
N ARG A 198 -1.78 -16.18 5.20
CA ARG A 198 -2.66 -16.00 6.36
C ARG A 198 -2.18 -16.85 7.53
N SER A 199 -2.28 -16.27 8.72
CA SER A 199 -2.12 -16.96 10.00
C SER A 199 -3.31 -16.67 10.91
N ALA A 200 -3.68 -17.68 11.72
CA ALA A 200 -4.69 -17.52 12.77
C ALA A 200 -4.11 -16.87 14.03
N THR A 201 -2.78 -16.87 14.20
CA THR A 201 -2.08 -16.33 15.37
C THR A 201 -1.07 -15.26 14.96
N PRO A 202 -0.69 -14.36 15.87
CA PRO A 202 0.35 -13.38 15.61
C PRO A 202 1.65 -14.06 15.18
N ARG A 203 2.26 -13.56 14.10
CA ARG A 203 3.57 -14.00 13.60
C ARG A 203 4.40 -12.78 13.22
N GLN A 204 5.72 -12.95 13.23
CA GLN A 204 6.62 -11.94 12.68
C GLN A 204 6.23 -11.62 11.23
N SER A 205 6.32 -10.35 10.87
CA SER A 205 5.98 -9.83 9.54
C SER A 205 4.51 -9.95 9.13
N HIS A 206 3.63 -10.48 9.98
CA HIS A 206 2.19 -10.50 9.71
C HIS A 206 1.49 -9.35 10.42
N HIS A 207 0.49 -8.77 9.76
CA HIS A 207 -0.30 -7.65 10.26
C HIS A 207 -1.69 -8.12 10.66
N ARG A 208 -2.16 -7.66 11.82
CA ARG A 208 -3.51 -7.92 12.31
C ARG A 208 -4.52 -7.33 11.32
N VAL A 209 -5.48 -8.15 10.87
CA VAL A 209 -6.61 -7.73 10.06
C VAL A 209 -7.84 -8.56 10.42
N SER A 210 -9.02 -7.96 10.37
CA SER A 210 -10.29 -8.67 10.26
C SER A 210 -10.63 -8.84 8.78
N ILE A 211 -10.80 -10.09 8.35
CA ILE A 211 -11.36 -10.42 7.04
C ILE A 211 -12.88 -10.39 7.19
N VAL A 212 -13.53 -9.45 6.51
CA VAL A 212 -14.95 -9.13 6.69
C VAL A 212 -15.70 -9.34 5.38
N GLU A 213 -16.85 -9.99 5.45
CA GLU A 213 -17.70 -10.28 4.28
C GLU A 213 -19.14 -9.86 4.57
N PHE A 214 -19.70 -9.03 3.70
CA PHE A 214 -21.09 -8.62 3.73
C PHE A 214 -21.97 -9.68 3.05
N VAL A 215 -22.79 -10.38 3.84
CA VAL A 215 -23.57 -11.56 3.40
C VAL A 215 -24.70 -11.25 2.40
N PRO A 216 -25.46 -10.14 2.50
CA PRO A 216 -26.66 -9.90 1.69
C PRO A 216 -26.44 -9.59 0.21
N LEU A 217 -25.26 -9.84 -0.35
CA LEU A 217 -25.01 -9.67 -1.77
C LEU A 217 -25.71 -10.78 -2.54
N VAL A 218 -26.99 -10.52 -2.83
CA VAL A 218 -27.63 -11.09 -3.99
C VAL A 218 -26.71 -10.78 -5.16
N PRO A 219 -26.10 -11.78 -5.83
CA PRO A 219 -25.33 -11.50 -7.02
C PRO A 219 -26.25 -10.71 -7.95
N ALA A 220 -25.83 -9.51 -8.35
CA ALA A 220 -26.54 -8.77 -9.37
C ALA A 220 -26.63 -9.73 -10.56
N ALA A 221 -27.84 -10.24 -10.80
CA ALA A 221 -28.07 -11.16 -11.90
C ALA A 221 -27.50 -10.48 -13.15
N PRO A 222 -26.61 -11.14 -13.91
CA PRO A 222 -26.14 -10.56 -15.15
C PRO A 222 -27.40 -10.26 -15.97
N LEU A 223 -27.58 -9.00 -16.37
CA LEU A 223 -28.57 -8.63 -17.37
C LEU A 223 -28.34 -9.55 -18.56
N ALA A 224 -29.22 -10.55 -18.68
CA ALA A 224 -29.17 -11.55 -19.72
C ALA A 224 -29.35 -10.82 -21.06
N ALA A 225 -28.23 -10.57 -21.75
CA ALA A 225 -28.24 -10.28 -23.16
C ALA A 225 -28.77 -11.54 -23.86
N ALA A 226 -30.07 -11.53 -24.17
CA ALA A 226 -30.70 -12.54 -24.99
C ALA A 226 -30.04 -12.56 -26.38
N ALA A 227 -29.27 -13.61 -26.60
CA ALA A 227 -29.08 -14.38 -27.82
C ALA A 227 -29.32 -13.72 -29.19
N ALA A 228 -28.25 -13.69 -30.00
CA ALA A 228 -28.31 -14.22 -31.36
C ALA A 228 -26.92 -14.68 -31.82
N ALA A 229 -26.74 -16.00 -31.92
CA ALA A 229 -25.78 -16.63 -32.82
C ALA A 229 -26.59 -17.60 -33.71
N PRO A 230 -26.14 -17.91 -34.95
CA PRO A 230 -25.23 -19.06 -35.07
C PRO A 230 -24.14 -18.98 -36.16
N ALA A 231 -23.01 -19.61 -35.83
CA ALA A 231 -22.19 -20.59 -36.59
C ALA A 231 -21.76 -20.38 -38.06
N ALA A 232 -20.44 -20.47 -38.29
CA ALA A 232 -19.75 -21.31 -39.31
C ALA A 232 -18.22 -21.12 -39.16
N ALA A 233 -17.45 -22.11 -38.68
CA ALA A 233 -16.72 -23.16 -39.42
C ALA A 233 -15.31 -22.76 -39.94
N LEU A 234 -14.30 -23.43 -39.37
CA LEU A 234 -12.88 -23.63 -39.79
C LEU A 234 -12.78 -24.33 -41.17
N PRO A 235 -11.63 -24.39 -41.91
CA PRO A 235 -10.26 -24.78 -41.47
C PRO A 235 -9.12 -23.94 -42.16
N ALA A 236 -7.80 -24.16 -42.14
CA ALA A 236 -6.87 -25.24 -41.75
C ALA A 236 -5.46 -24.62 -41.50
N ALA A 237 -4.56 -25.41 -40.89
CA ALA A 237 -3.13 -25.12 -40.68
C ALA A 237 -2.30 -25.08 -41.99
N PRO A 238 -1.00 -24.66 -41.95
CA PRO A 238 0.04 -25.66 -41.72
C PRO A 238 1.22 -25.21 -40.81
N ALA A 239 2.01 -26.23 -40.47
CA ALA A 239 3.14 -26.27 -39.55
C ALA A 239 4.48 -25.77 -40.13
N ALA A 240 5.40 -25.39 -39.23
CA ALA A 240 6.88 -25.47 -39.28
C ALA A 240 7.47 -24.30 -38.45
N MET A 241 8.60 -24.33 -37.77
CA MET A 241 9.59 -25.34 -37.36
C MET A 241 10.41 -24.68 -36.25
N LEU A 242 10.82 -25.50 -35.27
CA LEU A 242 12.07 -25.48 -34.51
C LEU A 242 12.89 -24.17 -34.41
N THR A 243 13.19 -23.74 -33.19
CA THR A 243 14.58 -23.79 -32.66
C THR A 243 14.61 -23.43 -31.18
N ALA A 244 15.24 -24.31 -30.40
CA ALA A 244 15.66 -24.07 -29.03
C ALA A 244 16.91 -23.19 -29.02
N SER A 245 17.02 -22.29 -28.04
CA SER A 245 18.31 -21.77 -27.59
C SER A 245 18.25 -21.46 -26.10
N THR A 246 18.84 -22.39 -25.36
CA THR A 246 19.23 -22.29 -23.97
C THR A 246 20.33 -21.24 -23.84
N LEU A 247 20.13 -20.22 -23.01
CA LEU A 247 21.22 -19.37 -22.52
C LEU A 247 21.21 -19.40 -20.98
N LEU A 248 22.18 -20.14 -20.44
CA LEU A 248 22.58 -20.09 -19.04
C LEU A 248 23.11 -18.68 -18.70
N PRO A 249 22.74 -18.10 -17.55
CA PRO A 249 23.52 -17.01 -16.98
C PRO A 249 24.81 -17.54 -16.33
N PRO A 250 25.91 -16.76 -16.38
CA PRO A 250 27.17 -17.15 -15.75
C PRO A 250 27.09 -17.09 -14.23
N ALA A 251 27.75 -18.07 -13.60
CA ALA A 251 27.93 -18.15 -12.16
C ALA A 251 28.68 -16.92 -11.62
N SER A 252 28.10 -16.28 -10.60
CA SER A 252 28.77 -15.23 -9.84
C SER A 252 29.77 -15.84 -8.85
N PRO A 253 30.96 -15.25 -8.67
CA PRO A 253 31.94 -15.77 -7.72
C PRO A 253 31.47 -15.53 -6.28
N SER A 254 31.37 -16.62 -5.51
CA SER A 254 31.18 -16.60 -4.06
C SER A 254 32.35 -15.90 -3.38
N ARG A 255 32.14 -14.67 -2.91
CA ARG A 255 33.02 -14.05 -1.91
C ARG A 255 32.63 -14.60 -0.54
N SER A 256 33.46 -15.49 -0.02
CA SER A 256 33.46 -15.84 1.39
C SER A 256 33.91 -14.62 2.19
N SER A 257 32.98 -13.91 2.83
CA SER A 257 33.30 -12.95 3.88
C SER A 257 33.07 -13.63 5.22
N ALA A 258 34.15 -13.97 5.91
CA ALA A 258 34.10 -14.23 7.34
C ALA A 258 33.35 -13.07 8.03
N PRO A 259 32.48 -13.32 9.02
CA PRO A 259 31.77 -12.27 9.70
C PRO A 259 32.79 -11.30 10.34
N PRO A 260 32.65 -9.99 10.12
CA PRO A 260 33.55 -9.02 10.75
C PRO A 260 33.39 -9.15 12.27
N ARG A 261 34.53 -9.22 12.96
CA ARG A 261 34.60 -9.17 14.43
C ARG A 261 33.76 -7.98 14.91
N ALA A 262 32.80 -8.24 15.81
CA ALA A 262 32.01 -7.19 16.43
C ALA A 262 32.95 -6.28 17.24
N LEU A 263 32.89 -4.97 16.98
CA LEU A 263 33.70 -3.98 17.69
C LEU A 263 33.08 -3.68 19.07
N ALA A 264 33.91 -3.54 20.09
CA ALA A 264 33.49 -3.19 21.44
C ALA A 264 33.49 -1.66 21.66
N ALA A 265 32.72 -1.19 22.66
CA ALA A 265 32.78 0.21 23.09
C ALA A 265 34.22 0.60 23.48
N GLY A 266 34.70 1.73 22.97
CA GLY A 266 36.06 2.21 23.17
C GLY A 266 37.09 1.70 22.17
N GLU A 267 36.76 0.76 21.28
CA GLU A 267 37.65 0.38 20.18
C GLU A 267 37.66 1.47 19.07
N ILE A 268 38.79 1.64 18.39
CA ILE A 268 38.92 2.56 17.25
C ILE A 268 38.47 1.84 15.99
N CYS A 269 37.49 2.42 15.29
CA CYS A 269 37.00 1.86 14.04
C CYS A 269 38.12 1.84 12.97
N PRO A 270 38.46 0.67 12.41
CA PRO A 270 39.53 0.59 11.41
C PRO A 270 39.18 1.26 10.07
N ARG A 271 37.91 1.62 9.86
CA ARG A 271 37.43 2.23 8.62
C ARG A 271 37.45 3.76 8.66
N CYS A 272 37.09 4.37 9.78
CA CYS A 272 36.95 5.83 9.88
C CYS A 272 37.81 6.47 10.98
N GLY A 273 38.52 5.67 11.78
CA GLY A 273 39.38 6.17 12.86
C GLY A 273 38.64 6.75 14.06
N ALA A 274 37.31 6.71 14.07
CA ALA A 274 36.51 7.18 15.20
C ALA A 274 36.37 6.10 16.28
N GLU A 275 36.31 6.53 17.53
CA GLU A 275 35.99 5.67 18.67
C GLU A 275 34.55 5.15 18.57
N VAL A 276 34.36 3.85 18.83
CA VAL A 276 33.05 3.19 18.92
C VAL A 276 32.39 3.60 20.23
N GLN A 277 31.23 4.25 20.13
CA GLN A 277 30.47 4.72 21.29
C GLN A 277 29.09 4.09 21.32
N GLU A 278 28.58 3.89 22.54
CA GLU A 278 27.19 3.52 22.76
C GLU A 278 26.31 4.76 22.61
N ARG A 279 25.30 4.69 21.73
CA ARG A 279 24.38 5.77 21.44
C ARG A 279 22.94 5.35 21.75
N PRO A 280 22.18 6.15 22.50
CA PRO A 280 20.78 5.84 22.75
C PRO A 280 19.96 6.00 21.47
N LEU A 281 19.14 4.99 21.19
CA LEU A 281 18.08 4.98 20.18
C LEU A 281 16.72 5.02 20.88
N PHE A 282 15.67 5.36 20.13
CA PHE A 282 14.31 5.42 20.65
C PHE A 282 13.81 4.11 21.30
N THR A 283 14.39 2.96 20.93
CA THR A 283 14.01 1.64 21.45
C THR A 283 15.18 0.81 21.98
N GLY A 284 16.35 1.40 22.26
CA GLY A 284 17.52 0.66 22.75
C GLY A 284 18.83 1.43 22.68
N THR A 285 19.96 0.73 22.63
CA THR A 285 21.28 1.34 22.41
C THR A 285 21.96 0.73 21.19
N TYR A 286 22.68 1.56 20.43
CA TYR A 286 23.48 1.15 19.28
C TYR A 286 24.95 1.40 19.59
N LEU A 287 25.77 0.37 19.38
CA LEU A 287 27.23 0.44 19.47
C LEU A 287 27.81 0.59 18.07
N GLY A 288 28.38 1.76 17.77
CA GLY A 288 28.99 1.97 16.45
C GLY A 288 29.81 3.25 16.32
N CYS A 289 30.56 3.30 15.21
CA CYS A 289 31.28 4.47 14.71
C CYS A 289 30.32 5.47 14.03
N ARG A 290 30.88 6.52 13.41
CA ARG A 290 30.14 7.48 12.56
C ARG A 290 29.95 7.05 11.08
N CYS A 291 30.22 5.79 10.72
CA CYS A 291 30.57 5.38 9.35
C CYS A 291 29.53 4.54 8.56
#